data_AF-A0A926CIP8-F1
#
_entry.id   AF-A0A926CIP8-F1
#
_cell.length_a   1.000
_cell.length_b   1.000
_cell.length_c   1.000
_cell.angle_alpha   90.00
_cell.angle_beta   90.00
_cell.angle_gamma   90.00
#
_symmetry.space_group_name_H-M   'P 1'
#
loop_
_entity.id
_entity.type
_entity.pdbx_description
1 polymer ?
#
loop_
_entity_poly.entity_id
_entity_poly.type
_entity_poly.pdbx_seq_one_letter_code
_entity_poly.pdbx_strand_id
1 'polypeptide(L)'
;MGDHALAALLARIPTADLAAAAAAQRRLDQLTKPQGSLGALEPLLVRLAGATGQATPRFDAPAVLIAAADHGVVAEGVSPYPQAVTGQMVLNFLHGGAAINALAANAGARVIVADAGIASDIPDHPGLLRSAIRRGSANLLREPAMRRAEAEAMLLAGAALLAAEAERGLDLLALGEMGIGNSTAAACLTCVLAAITPDQATGRGTGLDDHGLAHKRAVVAAALARANASAADPLGALAELGGLE
;
A
#
# COMPACT_ATOMS: atom_id res chain seq x y z
N MET A 1 5.95 -16.21 19.37
CA MET A 1 5.84 -14.83 19.88
C MET A 1 5.17 -13.87 18.89
N GLY A 2 4.97 -14.23 17.60
CA GLY A 2 4.32 -13.38 16.58
C GLY A 2 2.82 -13.13 16.82
N ASP A 3 1.98 -14.18 16.79
CA ASP A 3 0.50 -14.07 16.77
C ASP A 3 -0.14 -13.13 17.81
N HIS A 4 0.50 -12.89 18.96
CA HIS A 4 -0.02 -11.97 19.98
C HIS A 4 0.23 -10.49 19.66
N ALA A 5 1.29 -10.16 18.93
CA ALA A 5 1.68 -8.79 18.63
C ALA A 5 0.75 -8.16 17.59
N LEU A 6 0.46 -8.87 16.49
CA LEU A 6 -0.47 -8.37 15.48
C LEU A 6 -1.90 -8.27 16.03
N ALA A 7 -2.35 -9.28 16.78
CA ALA A 7 -3.66 -9.23 17.44
C ALA A 7 -3.78 -8.04 18.41
N ALA A 8 -2.73 -7.78 19.22
CA ALA A 8 -2.70 -6.63 20.11
C ALA A 8 -2.69 -5.30 19.36
N LEU A 9 -1.98 -5.20 18.22
CA LEU A 9 -2.01 -4.02 17.37
C LEU A 9 -3.42 -3.77 16.82
N LEU A 10 -4.07 -4.81 16.28
CA LEU A 10 -5.43 -4.72 15.73
C LEU A 10 -6.45 -4.31 16.80
N ALA A 11 -6.31 -4.84 18.02
CA ALA A 11 -7.18 -4.49 19.14
C ALA A 11 -7.05 -3.03 19.61
N ARG A 12 -5.97 -2.33 19.23
CA ARG A 12 -5.74 -0.91 19.54
C ARG A 12 -6.32 0.05 18.50
N ILE A 13 -6.85 -0.45 17.38
CA ILE A 13 -7.46 0.40 16.35
C ILE A 13 -8.75 1.01 16.94
N PRO A 14 -8.83 2.34 17.10
CA PRO A 14 -10.02 2.97 17.69
C PRO A 14 -11.19 2.99 16.71
N THR A 15 -12.40 3.03 17.23
CA THR A 15 -13.59 3.38 16.44
C THR A 15 -13.63 4.88 16.16
N ALA A 16 -14.30 5.29 15.08
CA ALA A 16 -14.47 6.71 14.77
C ALA A 16 -15.18 7.47 15.91
N ASP A 17 -14.76 8.72 16.15
CA ASP A 17 -15.41 9.63 17.08
C ASP A 17 -16.70 10.20 16.46
N LEU A 18 -17.83 9.63 16.87
CA LEU A 18 -19.15 10.04 16.38
C LEU A 18 -19.55 11.44 16.85
N ALA A 19 -19.03 11.92 17.99
CA ALA A 19 -19.33 13.26 18.48
C ALA A 19 -18.61 14.32 17.65
N ALA A 20 -17.34 14.09 17.30
CA ALA A 20 -16.57 14.94 16.39
C ALA A 20 -17.18 14.96 14.99
N ALA A 21 -17.57 13.79 14.45
CA ALA A 21 -18.26 13.69 13.17
C ALA A 21 -19.58 14.49 13.16
N ALA A 22 -20.41 14.34 14.19
CA ALA A 22 -21.67 15.09 14.31
C ALA A 22 -21.44 16.61 14.48
N ALA A 23 -20.38 17.00 15.19
CA ALA A 23 -20.00 18.41 15.33
C ALA A 23 -19.55 19.02 13.99
N ALA A 24 -18.79 18.26 13.18
CA ALA A 24 -18.41 18.67 11.83
C ALA A 24 -19.63 18.85 10.93
N GLN A 25 -20.59 17.92 10.94
CA GLN A 25 -21.83 18.04 10.16
C GLN A 25 -22.64 19.28 10.55
N ARG A 26 -22.87 19.50 11.86
CA ARG A 26 -23.58 20.70 12.36
C ARG A 26 -22.90 21.99 11.90
N ARG A 27 -21.57 22.03 11.92
CA ARG A 27 -20.82 23.17 11.42
C ARG A 27 -21.02 23.36 9.91
N LEU A 28 -20.92 22.30 9.11
CA LEU A 28 -21.10 22.36 7.66
C LEU A 28 -22.48 22.87 7.26
N ASP A 29 -23.53 22.49 8.00
CA ASP A 29 -24.90 22.94 7.79
C ASP A 29 -25.12 24.42 8.13
N GLN A 30 -24.25 25.01 8.97
CA GLN A 30 -24.29 26.42 9.37
C GLN A 30 -23.45 27.35 8.49
N LEU A 31 -22.62 26.80 7.59
CA LEU A 31 -21.81 27.62 6.68
C LEU A 31 -22.69 28.38 5.70
N THR A 32 -22.23 29.53 5.23
CA THR A 32 -22.92 30.37 4.23
C THR A 32 -22.86 29.72 2.84
N LYS A 33 -23.60 28.62 2.69
CA LYS A 33 -23.76 27.83 1.47
C LYS A 33 -25.10 27.09 1.52
N PRO A 34 -25.74 26.76 0.39
CA PRO A 34 -26.83 25.80 0.41
C PRO A 34 -26.35 24.47 0.99
N GLN A 35 -27.18 23.82 1.79
CA GLN A 35 -26.84 22.54 2.41
C GLN A 35 -26.51 21.49 1.33
N GLY A 36 -25.41 20.74 1.51
CA GLY A 36 -24.96 19.73 0.54
C GLY A 36 -24.30 20.29 -0.74
N SER A 37 -24.21 21.61 -0.91
CA SER A 37 -23.68 22.21 -2.16
C SER A 37 -22.20 21.93 -2.44
N LEU A 38 -21.41 21.47 -1.45
CA LEU A 38 -20.02 21.05 -1.67
C LEU A 38 -19.89 19.57 -2.07
N GLY A 39 -21.01 18.87 -2.26
CA GLY A 39 -21.05 17.50 -2.75
C GLY A 39 -20.20 16.55 -1.90
N ALA A 40 -19.26 15.84 -2.55
CA ALA A 40 -18.42 14.83 -1.90
C ALA A 40 -17.47 15.37 -0.82
N LEU A 41 -17.23 16.69 -0.76
CA LEU A 41 -16.37 17.29 0.27
C LEU A 41 -17.02 17.24 1.66
N GLU A 42 -18.34 17.38 1.77
CA GLU A 42 -19.03 17.37 3.07
C GLU A 42 -18.88 16.04 3.80
N PRO A 43 -19.24 14.87 3.21
CA PRO A 43 -19.06 13.59 3.87
C PRO A 43 -17.57 13.24 4.09
N LEU A 44 -16.66 13.70 3.23
CA LEU A 44 -15.23 13.54 3.45
C LEU A 44 -14.78 14.25 4.74
N LEU A 45 -15.15 15.52 4.91
CA LEU A 45 -14.80 16.31 6.11
C LEU A 45 -15.37 15.71 7.39
N VAL A 46 -16.61 15.21 7.35
CA VAL A 46 -17.24 14.51 8.49
C VAL A 46 -16.47 13.23 8.84
N ARG A 47 -16.04 12.46 7.83
CA ARG A 47 -15.27 11.23 8.04
C ARG A 47 -13.88 11.52 8.62
N LEU A 48 -13.21 12.57 8.14
CA LEU A 48 -11.93 13.02 8.68
C LEU A 48 -12.07 13.52 10.13
N ALA A 49 -13.16 14.22 10.45
CA ALA A 49 -13.44 14.64 11.82
C ALA A 49 -13.62 13.45 12.77
N GLY A 50 -14.34 12.42 12.33
CA GLY A 50 -14.48 11.18 13.11
C GLY A 50 -13.17 10.39 13.26
N ALA A 51 -12.32 10.37 12.22
CA ALA A 51 -11.03 9.70 12.28
C ALA A 51 -10.02 10.41 13.21
N THR A 52 -10.07 11.74 13.27
CA THR A 52 -9.13 12.56 14.05
C THR A 52 -9.63 12.93 15.44
N GLY A 53 -10.92 12.74 15.73
CA GLY A 53 -11.56 13.22 16.95
C GLY A 53 -11.73 14.75 16.98
N GLN A 54 -11.57 15.44 15.85
CA GLN A 54 -11.60 16.91 15.77
C GLN A 54 -12.70 17.36 14.82
N ALA A 55 -13.61 18.24 15.26
CA ALA A 55 -14.69 18.75 14.42
C ALA A 55 -14.19 19.58 13.20
N THR A 56 -12.96 20.10 13.28
CA THR A 56 -12.29 20.86 12.22
C THR A 56 -10.84 20.40 12.13
N PRO A 57 -10.59 19.21 11.53
CA PRO A 57 -9.24 18.68 11.45
C PRO A 57 -8.33 19.60 10.63
N ARG A 58 -7.06 19.65 10.99
CA ARG A 58 -5.98 20.32 10.25
C ARG A 58 -4.88 19.31 9.95
N PHE A 59 -4.25 19.47 8.79
CA PHE A 59 -3.19 18.61 8.30
C PHE A 59 -2.03 19.51 7.89
N ASP A 60 -1.10 19.72 8.81
CA ASP A 60 0.04 20.61 8.70
C ASP A 60 1.32 19.85 8.30
N ALA A 61 1.35 18.52 8.48
CA ALA A 61 2.51 17.68 8.18
C ALA A 61 2.14 16.40 7.38
N PRO A 62 1.57 16.56 6.16
CA PRO A 62 1.25 15.43 5.32
C PRO A 62 2.52 14.72 4.81
N ALA A 63 2.40 13.41 4.57
CA ALA A 63 3.45 12.64 3.91
C ALA A 63 2.91 11.64 2.89
N VAL A 64 3.75 11.28 1.94
CA VAL A 64 3.58 10.12 1.06
C VAL A 64 4.59 9.06 1.50
N LEU A 65 4.11 7.88 1.92
CA LEU A 65 4.98 6.72 2.15
C LEU A 65 5.01 5.87 0.88
N ILE A 66 6.21 5.60 0.38
CA ILE A 66 6.47 4.67 -0.72
C ILE A 66 7.18 3.45 -0.14
N ALA A 67 6.48 2.33 -0.06
CA ALA A 67 7.08 1.04 0.27
C ALA A 67 7.55 0.35 -1.02
N ALA A 68 8.78 -0.13 -1.05
CA ALA A 68 9.37 -0.74 -2.24
C ALA A 68 9.85 -2.15 -1.98
N ALA A 69 9.47 -3.08 -2.87
CA ALA A 69 9.92 -4.46 -2.83
C ALA A 69 9.88 -5.10 -4.23
N ASP A 70 10.70 -6.13 -4.43
CA ASP A 70 10.75 -6.89 -5.68
C ASP A 70 9.92 -8.16 -5.61
N HIS A 71 9.41 -8.58 -6.78
CA HIS A 71 8.54 -9.76 -6.88
C HIS A 71 9.18 -10.88 -7.69
N GLY A 72 9.16 -12.11 -7.16
CA GLY A 72 9.70 -13.29 -7.85
C GLY A 72 8.95 -13.64 -9.13
N VAL A 73 7.66 -13.28 -9.23
CA VAL A 73 6.81 -13.55 -10.41
C VAL A 73 7.26 -12.80 -11.67
N VAL A 74 8.15 -11.81 -11.54
CA VAL A 74 8.78 -11.15 -12.69
C VAL A 74 9.49 -12.14 -13.61
N ALA A 75 10.01 -13.24 -13.07
CA ALA A 75 10.63 -14.32 -13.85
C ALA A 75 9.67 -14.96 -14.87
N GLU A 76 8.36 -14.81 -14.69
CA GLU A 76 7.34 -15.31 -15.61
C GLU A 76 7.01 -14.29 -16.72
N GLY A 77 7.70 -13.16 -16.84
CA GLY A 77 7.47 -12.21 -17.96
C GLY A 77 6.18 -11.39 -17.84
N VAL A 78 5.74 -11.08 -16.62
CA VAL A 78 4.51 -10.31 -16.34
C VAL A 78 4.68 -8.78 -16.37
N SER A 79 5.85 -8.31 -16.76
CA SER A 79 6.21 -6.89 -16.87
C SER A 79 7.16 -6.70 -18.05
N PRO A 80 7.04 -5.59 -18.81
CA PRO A 80 7.99 -5.27 -19.88
C PRO A 80 9.31 -4.67 -19.34
N TYR A 81 9.33 -4.25 -18.07
CA TYR A 81 10.51 -3.66 -17.42
C TYR A 81 11.29 -4.72 -16.63
N PRO A 82 12.64 -4.65 -16.62
CA PRO A 82 13.46 -5.53 -15.82
C PRO A 82 13.32 -5.23 -14.32
N GLN A 83 13.51 -6.26 -13.49
CA GLN A 83 13.37 -6.16 -12.03
C GLN A 83 14.25 -5.05 -11.41
N ALA A 84 15.44 -4.79 -11.96
CA ALA A 84 16.35 -3.75 -11.50
C ALA A 84 15.76 -2.32 -11.50
N VAL A 85 14.67 -2.08 -12.23
CA VAL A 85 13.98 -0.78 -12.23
C VAL A 85 13.43 -0.41 -10.86
N THR A 86 13.06 -1.38 -10.01
CA THR A 86 12.62 -1.12 -8.62
C THR A 86 13.67 -0.29 -7.87
N GLY A 87 14.92 -0.77 -7.83
CA GLY A 87 16.01 -0.08 -7.14
C GLY A 87 16.37 1.26 -7.79
N GLN A 88 16.32 1.36 -9.12
CA GLN A 88 16.57 2.61 -9.85
C GLN A 88 15.53 3.68 -9.50
N MET A 89 14.26 3.31 -9.40
CA MET A 89 13.19 4.23 -9.01
C MET A 89 13.29 4.64 -7.55
N VAL A 90 13.70 3.73 -6.65
CA VAL A 90 13.99 4.06 -5.25
C VAL A 90 15.06 5.14 -5.15
N LEU A 91 16.17 5.00 -5.87
CA LEU A 91 17.19 6.04 -5.96
C LEU A 91 16.62 7.35 -6.53
N ASN A 92 15.73 7.28 -7.52
CA ASN A 92 15.08 8.47 -8.08
C ASN A 92 14.17 9.18 -7.05
N PHE A 93 13.41 8.43 -6.24
CA PHE A 93 12.60 9.00 -5.16
C PHE A 93 13.46 9.70 -4.11
N LEU A 94 14.58 9.09 -3.72
CA LEU A 94 15.52 9.62 -2.73
C LEU A 94 16.21 10.91 -3.22
N HIS A 95 16.44 11.04 -4.53
CA HIS A 95 16.99 12.26 -5.14
C HIS A 95 15.92 13.29 -5.52
N GLY A 96 14.64 13.04 -5.26
CA GLY A 96 13.56 13.99 -5.54
C GLY A 96 13.14 14.08 -7.02
N GLY A 97 13.54 13.12 -7.86
CA GLY A 97 13.39 13.22 -9.33
C GLY A 97 12.15 12.54 -9.91
N ALA A 98 11.31 11.90 -9.10
CA ALA A 98 10.12 11.21 -9.61
C ALA A 98 8.87 12.11 -9.61
N ALA A 99 7.85 11.71 -10.37
CA ALA A 99 6.58 12.44 -10.44
C ALA A 99 5.93 12.61 -9.05
N ILE A 100 6.01 11.59 -8.19
CA ILE A 100 5.46 11.67 -6.83
C ILE A 100 6.19 12.70 -5.97
N ASN A 101 7.49 12.94 -6.18
CA ASN A 101 8.22 14.00 -5.47
C ASN A 101 7.67 15.38 -5.86
N ALA A 102 7.41 15.61 -7.15
CA ALA A 102 6.82 16.86 -7.62
C ALA A 102 5.39 17.06 -7.09
N LEU A 103 4.56 16.01 -7.12
CA LEU A 103 3.18 16.07 -6.60
C LEU A 103 3.15 16.28 -5.09
N ALA A 104 4.02 15.59 -4.34
CA ALA A 104 4.13 15.74 -2.90
C ALA A 104 4.59 17.17 -2.54
N ALA A 105 5.61 17.70 -3.22
CA ALA A 105 6.06 19.07 -3.03
C ALA A 105 4.94 20.10 -3.29
N ASN A 106 4.16 19.93 -4.36
CA ASN A 106 3.00 20.78 -4.64
C ASN A 106 1.91 20.69 -3.55
N ALA A 107 1.73 19.51 -2.96
CA ALA A 107 0.77 19.29 -1.88
C ALA A 107 1.31 19.67 -0.47
N GLY A 108 2.56 20.14 -0.36
CA GLY A 108 3.21 20.39 0.92
C GLY A 108 3.53 19.13 1.72
N ALA A 109 3.56 17.97 1.06
CA ALA A 109 3.83 16.67 1.66
C ALA A 109 5.29 16.26 1.49
N ARG A 110 5.86 15.63 2.52
CA ARG A 110 7.18 14.98 2.42
C ARG A 110 7.06 13.58 1.85
N VAL A 111 8.11 13.11 1.16
CA VAL A 111 8.18 11.72 0.67
C VAL A 111 9.02 10.90 1.65
N ILE A 112 8.45 9.80 2.11
CA ILE A 112 9.09 8.78 2.94
C ILE A 112 9.30 7.56 2.06
N VAL A 113 10.53 7.06 1.98
CA VAL A 113 10.85 5.87 1.16
C VAL A 113 11.28 4.74 2.08
N ALA A 114 10.59 3.61 1.98
CA ALA A 114 10.87 2.41 2.77
C ALA A 114 11.28 1.26 1.85
N ASP A 115 12.45 0.69 2.11
CA ASP A 115 12.86 -0.61 1.58
C ASP A 115 12.15 -1.70 2.38
N ALA A 116 11.10 -2.25 1.78
CA ALA A 116 10.29 -3.34 2.34
C ALA A 116 10.77 -4.73 1.87
N GLY A 117 11.60 -4.78 0.83
CA GLY A 117 12.14 -6.03 0.30
C GLY A 117 12.72 -5.91 -1.09
N ILE A 118 13.53 -4.88 -1.35
CA ILE A 118 14.21 -4.71 -2.64
C ILE A 118 15.24 -5.83 -2.82
N ALA A 119 15.30 -6.46 -4.00
CA ALA A 119 16.22 -7.55 -4.26
C ALA A 119 17.67 -7.06 -4.42
N SER A 120 17.83 -5.94 -5.13
CA SER A 120 19.13 -5.31 -5.39
C SER A 120 19.70 -4.58 -4.17
N ASP A 121 21.03 -4.46 -4.12
CA ASP A 121 21.69 -3.60 -3.13
C ASP A 121 21.43 -2.13 -3.42
N ILE A 122 20.80 -1.44 -2.47
CA ILE A 122 20.66 0.01 -2.49
C ILE A 122 21.71 0.60 -1.55
N PRO A 123 22.57 1.55 -2.00
CA PRO A 123 23.50 2.25 -1.13
C PRO A 123 22.80 2.88 0.07
N ASP A 124 23.52 2.99 1.19
CA ASP A 124 22.98 3.65 2.37
C ASP A 124 22.66 5.12 2.08
N HIS A 125 21.47 5.53 2.52
CA HIS A 125 20.96 6.86 2.30
C HIS A 125 20.12 7.29 3.51
N PRO A 126 20.31 8.51 4.05
CA PRO A 126 19.59 8.95 5.26
C PRO A 126 18.07 9.05 5.08
N GLY A 127 17.60 9.22 3.84
CA GLY A 127 16.18 9.23 3.48
C GLY A 127 15.56 7.86 3.20
N LEU A 128 16.32 6.77 3.30
CA LEU A 128 15.83 5.41 3.06
C LEU A 128 15.62 4.68 4.38
N LEU A 129 14.36 4.37 4.69
CA LEU A 129 14.01 3.55 5.84
C LEU A 129 14.16 2.07 5.49
N ARG A 130 14.86 1.31 6.34
CA ARG A 130 15.07 -0.13 6.14
C ARG A 130 14.08 -0.92 6.98
N SER A 131 13.13 -1.58 6.32
CA SER A 131 12.08 -2.40 6.95
C SER A 131 12.08 -3.84 6.45
N ALA A 132 12.90 -4.15 5.44
CA ALA A 132 12.95 -5.45 4.80
C ALA A 132 13.39 -6.58 5.75
N ILE A 133 12.62 -7.66 5.75
CA ILE A 133 12.96 -8.92 6.43
C ILE A 133 13.59 -9.96 5.49
N ARG A 134 13.50 -9.71 4.18
CA ARG A 134 14.07 -10.53 3.11
C ARG A 134 14.21 -9.71 1.83
N ARG A 135 14.93 -10.25 0.85
CA ARG A 135 15.12 -9.67 -0.49
C ARG A 135 14.13 -10.28 -1.47
N GLY A 136 13.14 -9.50 -1.86
CA GLY A 136 12.07 -9.88 -2.77
C GLY A 136 11.13 -10.97 -2.24
N SER A 137 9.90 -10.97 -2.73
CA SER A 137 8.99 -12.10 -2.56
C SER A 137 9.41 -13.28 -3.45
N ALA A 138 9.02 -14.49 -3.07
CA ALA A 138 9.14 -15.66 -3.93
C ALA A 138 8.19 -15.55 -5.15
N ASN A 139 8.36 -16.45 -6.10
CA ASN A 139 7.48 -16.50 -7.25
C ASN A 139 6.13 -17.13 -6.88
N LEU A 140 5.11 -16.29 -6.72
CA LEU A 140 3.74 -16.67 -6.34
C LEU A 140 3.08 -17.72 -7.27
N LEU A 141 3.61 -17.95 -8.47
CA LEU A 141 3.16 -19.01 -9.37
C LEU A 141 3.68 -20.40 -8.96
N ARG A 142 4.80 -20.45 -8.23
CA ARG A 142 5.54 -21.69 -7.90
C ARG A 142 5.37 -22.07 -6.43
N GLU A 143 5.39 -21.09 -5.54
CA GLU A 143 5.36 -21.27 -4.09
C GLU A 143 4.74 -20.03 -3.42
N PRO A 144 4.46 -20.05 -2.11
CA PRO A 144 3.96 -18.87 -1.40
C PRO A 144 4.93 -17.68 -1.54
N ALA A 145 4.40 -16.48 -1.82
CA ALA A 145 5.20 -15.26 -1.98
C ALA A 145 6.11 -14.99 -0.76
N MET A 146 5.65 -15.32 0.44
CA MET A 146 6.42 -15.28 1.68
C MET A 146 5.84 -16.24 2.72
N ARG A 147 6.57 -16.49 3.80
CA ARG A 147 6.01 -17.25 4.94
C ARG A 147 4.96 -16.40 5.65
N ARG A 148 3.96 -17.03 6.27
CA ARG A 148 2.94 -16.31 7.06
C ARG A 148 3.56 -15.40 8.14
N ALA A 149 4.59 -15.92 8.84
CA ALA A 149 5.31 -15.14 9.85
C ALA A 149 6.07 -13.94 9.26
N GLU A 150 6.47 -14.02 7.99
CA GLU A 150 7.09 -12.90 7.26
C GLU A 150 6.05 -11.83 6.94
N ALA A 151 4.85 -12.23 6.47
CA ALA A 151 3.74 -11.29 6.24
C ALA A 151 3.33 -10.56 7.54
N GLU A 152 3.22 -11.29 8.65
CA GLU A 152 2.96 -10.68 9.95
C GLU A 152 4.06 -9.71 10.39
N ALA A 153 5.33 -10.10 10.22
CA ALA A 153 6.46 -9.25 10.54
C ALA A 153 6.49 -7.96 9.70
N MET A 154 6.14 -8.02 8.41
CA MET A 154 6.05 -6.84 7.55
C MET A 154 4.93 -5.89 7.97
N LEU A 155 3.76 -6.41 8.35
CA LEU A 155 2.67 -5.59 8.89
C LEU A 155 3.09 -4.86 10.17
N LEU A 156 3.77 -5.57 11.07
CA LEU A 156 4.30 -4.99 12.31
C LEU A 156 5.40 -3.95 12.03
N ALA A 157 6.28 -4.20 11.05
CA ALA A 157 7.32 -3.26 10.63
C ALA A 157 6.72 -1.98 10.05
N GLY A 158 5.70 -2.09 9.18
CA GLY A 158 4.97 -0.94 8.65
C GLY A 158 4.27 -0.13 9.74
N ALA A 159 3.64 -0.80 10.71
CA ALA A 159 3.00 -0.14 11.85
C ALA A 159 4.03 0.58 12.75
N ALA A 160 5.17 -0.04 13.03
CA ALA A 160 6.24 0.57 13.81
C ALA A 160 6.84 1.79 13.10
N LEU A 161 7.04 1.69 11.78
CA LEU A 161 7.49 2.82 10.95
C LEU A 161 6.52 3.99 11.06
N LEU A 162 5.22 3.76 10.87
CA LEU A 162 4.23 4.83 10.94
C LEU A 162 4.07 5.41 12.35
N ALA A 163 4.25 4.61 13.41
CA ALA A 163 4.28 5.12 14.77
C ALA A 163 5.43 6.11 14.99
N ALA A 164 6.64 5.77 14.53
CA ALA A 164 7.79 6.67 14.59
C ALA A 164 7.57 7.95 13.76
N GLU A 165 6.89 7.85 12.62
CA GLU A 165 6.56 9.02 11.80
C GLU A 165 5.45 9.89 12.42
N ALA A 166 4.51 9.30 13.14
CA ALA A 166 3.50 10.02 13.93
C ALA A 166 4.15 10.81 15.09
N GLU A 167 5.15 10.24 15.77
CA GLU A 167 5.95 10.96 16.77
C GLU A 167 6.70 12.16 16.18
N ARG A 168 7.01 12.10 14.88
CA ARG A 168 7.60 13.21 14.11
C ARG A 168 6.56 14.19 13.55
N GLY A 169 5.30 14.04 13.92
CA GLY A 169 4.21 14.94 13.58
C GLY A 169 3.39 14.57 12.34
N LEU A 170 3.56 13.38 11.76
CA LEU A 170 2.70 12.92 10.64
C LEU A 170 1.22 12.98 11.04
N ASP A 171 0.42 13.72 10.28
CA ASP A 171 -1.02 13.90 10.54
C ASP A 171 -1.92 13.49 9.37
N LEU A 172 -1.36 13.33 8.17
CA LEU A 172 -2.02 12.82 6.98
C LEU A 172 -1.05 11.98 6.16
N LEU A 173 -1.49 10.79 5.78
CA LEU A 173 -0.67 9.85 5.02
C LEU A 173 -1.34 9.50 3.69
N ALA A 174 -0.60 9.62 2.60
CA ALA A 174 -0.88 8.95 1.34
C ALA A 174 0.05 7.73 1.21
N LEU A 175 -0.49 6.62 0.75
CA LEU A 175 0.27 5.40 0.51
C LEU A 175 0.62 5.28 -0.97
N GLY A 176 1.84 4.84 -1.24
CA GLY A 176 2.34 4.47 -2.55
C GLY A 176 3.22 3.23 -2.43
N GLU A 177 3.45 2.61 -3.57
CA GLU A 177 4.30 1.43 -3.69
C GLU A 177 5.31 1.62 -4.82
N MET A 178 6.33 0.76 -4.85
CA MET A 178 7.18 0.57 -6.01
C MET A 178 7.68 -0.88 -6.06
N GLY A 179 7.27 -1.63 -7.08
CA GLY A 179 7.79 -2.98 -7.29
C GLY A 179 7.52 -3.49 -8.69
N ILE A 180 8.55 -3.90 -9.42
CA ILE A 180 8.32 -4.55 -10.71
C ILE A 180 7.61 -5.89 -10.48
N GLY A 181 6.50 -6.10 -11.18
CA GLY A 181 5.67 -7.31 -11.10
C GLY A 181 4.55 -7.26 -10.07
N ASN A 182 4.50 -6.24 -9.19
CA ASN A 182 3.55 -6.19 -8.08
C ASN A 182 2.07 -6.11 -8.48
N SER A 183 1.76 -5.50 -9.63
CA SER A 183 0.38 -5.48 -10.15
C SER A 183 -0.16 -6.87 -10.49
N THR A 184 0.71 -7.88 -10.65
CA THR A 184 0.31 -9.30 -10.72
C THR A 184 -0.14 -9.80 -9.35
N ALA A 185 0.65 -9.55 -8.30
CA ALA A 185 0.30 -9.89 -6.92
C ALA A 185 -0.99 -9.17 -6.47
N ALA A 186 -1.11 -7.88 -6.79
CA ALA A 186 -2.32 -7.10 -6.53
C ALA A 186 -3.55 -7.67 -7.24
N ALA A 187 -3.43 -8.11 -8.50
CA ALA A 187 -4.52 -8.75 -9.22
C ALA A 187 -4.94 -10.07 -8.54
N CYS A 188 -3.98 -10.91 -8.12
CA CYS A 188 -4.26 -12.13 -7.37
C CYS A 188 -5.01 -11.82 -6.05
N LEU A 189 -4.53 -10.89 -5.24
CA LEU A 189 -5.19 -10.50 -3.99
C LEU A 189 -6.58 -9.92 -4.24
N THR A 190 -6.75 -9.11 -5.29
CA THR A 190 -8.05 -8.55 -5.66
C THR A 190 -9.04 -9.66 -6.05
N CYS A 191 -8.61 -10.68 -6.81
CA CYS A 191 -9.46 -11.83 -7.11
C CYS A 191 -9.95 -12.54 -5.83
N VAL A 192 -9.05 -12.77 -4.87
CA VAL A 192 -9.40 -13.44 -3.61
C VAL A 192 -10.35 -12.58 -2.78
N LEU A 193 -10.01 -11.32 -2.54
CA LEU A 193 -10.72 -10.43 -1.60
C LEU A 193 -12.05 -9.91 -2.14
N ALA A 194 -12.13 -9.66 -3.45
CA ALA A 194 -13.34 -9.13 -4.09
C ALA A 194 -14.18 -10.20 -4.81
N ALA A 195 -13.74 -11.46 -4.82
CA ALA A 195 -14.38 -12.58 -5.51
C ALA A 195 -14.65 -12.30 -7.01
N ILE A 196 -13.66 -11.70 -7.70
CA ILE A 196 -13.70 -11.39 -9.12
C ILE A 196 -12.71 -12.23 -9.93
N THR A 197 -12.92 -12.35 -11.24
CA THR A 197 -12.10 -13.20 -12.10
C THR A 197 -10.73 -12.57 -12.42
N PRO A 198 -9.72 -13.37 -12.83
CA PRO A 198 -8.45 -12.85 -13.34
C PRO A 198 -8.63 -11.85 -14.50
N ASP A 199 -9.62 -12.06 -15.36
CA ASP A 199 -9.91 -11.15 -16.48
C ASP A 199 -10.37 -9.77 -16.01
N GLN A 200 -11.13 -9.72 -14.90
CA GLN A 200 -11.63 -8.48 -14.31
C GLN A 200 -10.54 -7.75 -13.51
N ALA A 201 -9.69 -8.49 -12.78
CA ALA A 201 -8.67 -7.91 -11.92
C ALA A 201 -7.38 -7.51 -12.65
N THR A 202 -7.06 -8.17 -13.76
CA THR A 202 -5.74 -8.00 -14.41
C THR A 202 -5.78 -6.91 -15.48
N GLY A 203 -4.98 -5.85 -15.25
CA GLY A 203 -4.71 -4.80 -16.21
C GLY A 203 -3.29 -4.83 -16.80
N ARG A 204 -3.01 -3.89 -17.71
CA ARG A 204 -1.73 -3.78 -18.44
C ARG A 204 -0.54 -3.36 -17.57
N GLY A 205 -0.78 -2.85 -16.36
CA GLY A 205 0.27 -2.30 -15.50
C GLY A 205 1.07 -1.22 -16.22
N THR A 206 2.39 -1.41 -16.29
CA THR A 206 3.35 -0.48 -16.91
C THR A 206 3.37 -0.52 -18.45
N GLY A 207 2.30 -0.98 -19.10
CA GLY A 207 2.12 -0.85 -20.56
C GLY A 207 2.30 -2.14 -21.37
N LEU A 208 1.91 -3.29 -20.82
CA LEU A 208 1.86 -4.54 -21.59
C LEU A 208 0.97 -4.41 -22.83
N ASP A 209 1.40 -5.04 -23.93
CA ASP A 209 0.58 -5.27 -25.11
C ASP A 209 -0.49 -6.35 -24.86
N ASP A 210 -1.26 -6.69 -25.90
CA ASP A 210 -2.38 -7.65 -25.78
C ASP A 210 -1.89 -9.06 -25.42
N HIS A 211 -0.76 -9.47 -25.99
CA HIS A 211 -0.16 -10.77 -25.69
C HIS A 211 0.33 -10.81 -24.24
N GLY A 212 1.04 -9.77 -23.79
CA GLY A 212 1.50 -9.62 -22.41
C GLY A 212 0.35 -9.60 -21.41
N LEU A 213 -0.75 -8.93 -21.73
CA LEU A 213 -1.95 -8.93 -20.88
C LEU A 213 -2.58 -10.32 -20.78
N ALA A 214 -2.74 -11.02 -21.91
CA ALA A 214 -3.27 -12.39 -21.92
C ALA A 214 -2.38 -13.36 -21.13
N HIS A 215 -1.06 -13.25 -21.29
CA HIS A 215 -0.09 -14.03 -20.53
C HIS A 215 -0.17 -13.74 -19.03
N LYS A 216 -0.23 -12.46 -18.63
CA LYS A 216 -0.37 -12.07 -17.22
C LYS A 216 -1.65 -12.62 -16.60
N ARG A 217 -2.78 -12.61 -17.32
CA ARG A 217 -4.03 -13.23 -16.86
C ARG A 217 -3.88 -14.73 -16.62
N ALA A 218 -3.17 -15.43 -17.50
CA ALA A 218 -2.88 -16.86 -17.32
C ALA A 218 -2.01 -17.11 -16.07
N VAL A 219 -0.99 -16.27 -15.83
CA VAL A 219 -0.16 -16.34 -14.61
C VAL A 219 -1.00 -16.11 -13.35
N VAL A 220 -1.86 -15.08 -13.34
CA VAL A 220 -2.77 -14.81 -12.21
C VAL A 220 -3.70 -16.00 -11.95
N ALA A 221 -4.31 -16.55 -12.99
CA ALA A 221 -5.21 -17.70 -12.87
C ALA A 221 -4.50 -18.94 -12.29
N ALA A 222 -3.29 -19.24 -12.78
CA ALA A 222 -2.51 -20.37 -12.31
C ALA A 222 -2.00 -20.19 -10.86
N ALA A 223 -1.61 -18.97 -10.48
CA ALA A 223 -1.22 -18.66 -9.12
C ALA A 223 -2.39 -18.81 -8.13
N LEU A 224 -3.58 -18.32 -8.49
CA LEU A 224 -4.79 -18.50 -7.69
C LEU A 224 -5.13 -19.98 -7.50
N ALA A 225 -5.03 -20.78 -8.56
CA ALA A 225 -5.27 -22.23 -8.50
C ALA A 225 -4.25 -22.94 -7.57
N ARG A 226 -2.99 -22.50 -7.55
CA ARG A 226 -1.96 -23.02 -6.63
C ARG A 226 -2.23 -22.65 -5.18
N ALA A 227 -2.49 -21.38 -4.91
CA ALA A 227 -2.54 -20.83 -3.56
C ALA A 227 -3.71 -21.35 -2.72
N ASN A 228 -4.85 -21.67 -3.36
CA ASN A 228 -6.11 -22.00 -2.67
C ASN A 228 -6.45 -20.99 -1.54
N ALA A 229 -6.13 -19.72 -1.78
CA ALA A 229 -6.29 -18.64 -0.80
C ALA A 229 -7.76 -18.24 -0.64
N SER A 230 -8.11 -17.71 0.54
CA SER A 230 -9.48 -17.35 0.91
C SER A 230 -9.56 -15.95 1.50
N ALA A 231 -10.63 -15.22 1.20
CA ALA A 231 -10.94 -13.94 1.81
C ALA A 231 -11.18 -14.03 3.33
N ALA A 232 -11.49 -15.22 3.85
CA ALA A 232 -11.63 -15.46 5.29
C ALA A 232 -10.28 -15.46 6.04
N ASP A 233 -9.16 -15.64 5.34
CA ASP A 233 -7.80 -15.52 5.89
C ASP A 233 -6.96 -14.56 5.03
N PRO A 234 -7.19 -13.24 5.16
CA PRO A 234 -6.48 -12.23 4.35
C PRO A 234 -4.97 -12.24 4.59
N LEU A 235 -4.50 -12.58 5.79
CA LEU A 235 -3.07 -12.71 6.08
C LEU A 235 -2.47 -13.92 5.35
N GLY A 236 -3.21 -15.04 5.27
CA GLY A 236 -2.82 -16.20 4.48
C GLY A 236 -2.80 -15.89 2.98
N ALA A 237 -3.81 -15.19 2.49
CA ALA A 237 -3.84 -14.73 1.09
C ALA A 237 -2.65 -13.81 0.77
N LEU A 238 -2.31 -12.87 1.66
CA LEU A 238 -1.14 -12.00 1.52
C LEU A 238 0.17 -12.81 1.49
N ALA A 239 0.32 -13.80 2.37
CA ALA A 239 1.51 -14.66 2.39
C ALA A 239 1.64 -15.50 1.11
N GLU A 240 0.52 -16.00 0.57
CA GLU A 240 0.51 -16.84 -0.63
C GLU A 240 0.75 -16.05 -1.93
N LEU A 241 0.11 -14.89 -2.07
CA LEU A 241 -0.07 -14.21 -3.36
C LEU A 241 0.40 -12.76 -3.38
N GLY A 242 0.87 -12.22 -2.25
CA GLY A 242 1.17 -10.80 -2.09
C GLY A 242 2.61 -10.37 -2.40
N GLY A 243 2.93 -9.17 -1.91
CA GLY A 243 4.25 -8.54 -1.91
C GLY A 243 4.64 -8.10 -0.50
N LEU A 244 5.89 -7.68 -0.34
CA LEU A 244 6.41 -7.22 0.97
C LEU A 244 6.11 -5.74 1.22
N GLU A 245 5.88 -4.97 0.16
CA GLU A 245 5.48 -3.56 0.19
C GLU A 245 4.02 -3.34 0.60
#